data_AF-A0A0F8ZF73-F1
#
_entry.id   AF-A0A0F8ZF73-F1
#
_cell.length_a   1.000
_cell.length_b   1.000
_cell.length_c   1.000
_cell.angle_alpha   90.00
_cell.angle_beta   90.00
_cell.angle_gamma   90.00
#
_symmetry.space_group_name_H-M   'P 1'
#
loop_
_entity.id
_entity.type
_entity.pdbx_description
1 polymer ?
#
loop_
_entity_poly.entity_id
_entity_poly.type
_entity_poly.pdbx_seq_one_letter_code
_entity_poly.pdbx_strand_id
1 'polypeptide(L)'
;CGLMARLWGYAGEYRLDGSLQADTNWTIAREAGWQASEDLFVDALATVGLLEVHPDGRGYVLHDFRQNTDRNARRKLARRGLRYWDGVAPPLTDCTEGERSGAIAELSRQDVRAGRNPTGPPGGSGERETKGESEAKGESHPGTCRVPRQATRQATQQATQQATRQARGQGQEEGQGQGEGPHDEANAQRDPTPSETPSGETLHWSGRWPGPEDLTQFEAVLRIECRDLPEFERIDFRRSIVLMQRKARAGGLVADDWVARCRLWMDEFNGLPLMHPRATAVTELSTEELEKERRNLAEQAEILAEARSRGVTYLEVVRERQGDAKLPKLCTEGANETRTGDVTSIGKTLKS
;
A
#
# COMPACT_ATOMS: atom_id res chain seq x y z
N CYS A 1 1.53 -13.77 -3.03
CA CYS A 1 0.80 -12.90 -2.07
C CYS A 1 -0.26 -12.11 -2.82
N GLY A 2 -1.48 -11.98 -2.29
CA GLY A 2 -2.51 -11.11 -2.86
C GLY A 2 -2.19 -9.62 -2.69
N LEU A 3 -2.89 -8.76 -3.42
CA LEU A 3 -2.68 -7.30 -3.43
C LEU A 3 -2.78 -6.69 -2.01
N MET A 4 -3.79 -7.09 -1.24
CA MET A 4 -3.96 -6.62 0.15
C MET A 4 -2.84 -7.06 1.07
N ALA A 5 -2.36 -8.30 0.94
CA ALA A 5 -1.24 -8.78 1.74
C ALA A 5 0.03 -7.96 1.49
N ARG A 6 0.24 -7.51 0.25
CA ARG A 6 1.35 -6.61 -0.10
C ARG A 6 1.15 -5.22 0.51
N LEU A 7 -0.07 -4.68 0.43
CA LEU A 7 -0.37 -3.35 0.97
C LEU A 7 -0.27 -3.31 2.51
N TRP A 8 -0.75 -4.34 3.21
CA TRP A 8 -0.54 -4.46 4.66
C TRP A 8 0.94 -4.62 5.02
N GLY A 9 1.71 -5.39 4.23
CA GLY A 9 3.16 -5.50 4.42
C GLY A 9 3.88 -4.15 4.23
N TYR A 10 3.49 -3.40 3.19
CA TYR A 10 3.99 -2.04 2.96
C TYR A 10 3.69 -1.12 4.15
N ALA A 11 2.44 -1.09 4.61
CA ALA A 11 2.05 -0.27 5.74
C ALA A 11 2.77 -0.71 7.04
N GLY A 12 2.91 -2.01 7.28
CA GLY A 12 3.68 -2.55 8.41
C GLY A 12 5.16 -2.15 8.42
N GLU A 13 5.73 -1.75 7.29
CA GLU A 13 7.10 -1.28 7.20
C GLU A 13 7.22 0.25 7.27
N TYR A 14 6.36 0.97 6.54
CA TYR A 14 6.51 2.41 6.31
C TYR A 14 5.41 3.30 6.91
N ARG A 15 4.23 2.73 7.20
CA ARG A 15 3.03 3.40 7.72
C ARG A 15 2.46 2.64 8.92
N LEU A 16 3.24 2.63 10.00
CA LEU A 16 3.01 1.74 11.15
C LEU A 16 1.65 1.91 11.81
N ASP A 17 1.05 3.10 11.75
CA ASP A 17 -0.28 3.41 12.30
C ASP A 17 -1.44 2.96 11.38
N GLY A 18 -1.14 2.57 10.14
CA GLY A 18 -2.11 2.20 9.10
C GLY A 18 -2.61 3.39 8.28
N SER A 19 -2.12 4.61 8.53
CA SER A 19 -2.50 5.81 7.79
C SER A 19 -1.72 5.91 6.47
N LEU A 20 -2.42 6.11 5.37
CA LEU A 20 -1.86 6.31 4.03
C LEU A 20 -1.99 7.76 3.57
N GLN A 21 -2.20 8.72 4.48
CA GLN A 21 -2.39 10.15 4.13
C GLN A 21 -1.21 10.78 3.40
N ALA A 22 0.00 10.30 3.67
CA ALA A 22 1.22 10.78 3.01
C ALA A 22 1.46 10.10 1.65
N ASP A 23 0.63 9.13 1.27
CA ASP A 23 0.81 8.34 0.06
C ASP A 23 -0.15 8.79 -1.05
N THR A 24 0.40 8.95 -2.25
CA THR A 24 -0.41 9.19 -3.44
C THR A 24 -1.10 7.89 -3.88
N ASN A 25 -2.18 8.00 -4.66
CA ASN A 25 -2.85 6.83 -5.26
C ASN A 25 -1.86 5.95 -6.03
N TRP A 26 -0.92 6.57 -6.74
CA TRP A 26 0.16 5.87 -7.43
C TRP A 26 1.05 5.08 -6.47
N THR A 27 1.46 5.66 -5.34
CA THR A 27 2.24 4.94 -4.31
C THR A 27 1.47 3.73 -3.79
N ILE A 28 0.20 3.91 -3.44
CA ILE A 28 -0.66 2.83 -2.91
C ILE A 28 -0.78 1.68 -3.93
N ALA A 29 -1.08 2.02 -5.19
CA ALA A 29 -1.21 1.05 -6.28
C ALA A 29 0.12 0.31 -6.54
N ARG A 30 1.23 1.03 -6.63
CA ARG A 30 2.57 0.46 -6.88
C ARG A 30 2.97 -0.54 -5.80
N GLU A 31 2.79 -0.18 -4.54
CA GLU A 31 3.20 -1.02 -3.41
C GLU A 31 2.33 -2.27 -3.26
N ALA A 32 1.02 -2.13 -3.54
CA ALA A 32 0.12 -3.26 -3.68
C ALA A 32 0.48 -4.18 -4.87
N GLY A 33 1.23 -3.66 -5.85
CA GLY A 33 1.60 -4.37 -7.08
C GLY A 33 0.56 -4.29 -8.19
N TRP A 34 -0.31 -3.29 -8.13
CA TRP A 34 -1.26 -2.98 -9.20
C TRP A 34 -0.54 -2.27 -10.35
N GLN A 35 -0.84 -2.68 -11.59
CA GLN A 35 -0.15 -2.20 -12.80
C GLN A 35 -1.04 -1.39 -13.74
N ALA A 36 -2.35 -1.33 -13.48
CA ALA A 36 -3.29 -0.54 -14.27
C ALA A 36 -3.52 0.82 -13.60
N SER A 37 -4.64 1.48 -13.92
CA SER A 37 -5.00 2.78 -13.34
C SER A 37 -5.00 2.73 -11.80
N GLU A 38 -4.19 3.60 -11.21
CA GLU A 38 -4.06 3.80 -9.78
C GLU A 38 -5.35 4.31 -9.14
N ASP A 39 -6.05 5.22 -9.80
CA ASP A 39 -7.30 5.79 -9.31
C ASP A 39 -8.39 4.73 -9.25
N LEU A 40 -8.55 3.93 -10.31
CA LEU A 40 -9.52 2.81 -10.31
C LEU A 40 -9.21 1.79 -9.22
N PHE A 41 -7.94 1.57 -8.89
CA PHE A 41 -7.55 0.65 -7.84
C PHE A 41 -7.92 1.18 -6.45
N VAL A 42 -7.54 2.43 -6.15
CA VAL A 42 -7.85 3.06 -4.87
C VAL A 42 -9.35 3.22 -4.69
N ASP A 43 -10.07 3.66 -5.73
CA ASP A 43 -11.53 3.77 -5.73
C ASP A 43 -12.19 2.41 -5.51
N ALA A 44 -11.69 1.34 -6.15
CA ALA A 44 -12.20 0.00 -5.92
C ALA A 44 -11.98 -0.45 -4.46
N LEU A 45 -10.78 -0.24 -3.90
CA LEU A 45 -10.48 -0.57 -2.50
C LEU A 45 -11.34 0.23 -1.51
N ALA A 46 -11.56 1.51 -1.76
CA ALA A 46 -12.44 2.35 -0.96
C ALA A 46 -13.90 1.89 -1.05
N THR A 47 -14.36 1.57 -2.27
CA THR A 47 -15.72 1.07 -2.53
C THR A 47 -16.01 -0.24 -1.80
N VAL A 48 -15.03 -1.15 -1.72
CA VAL A 48 -15.18 -2.42 -0.98
C VAL A 48 -14.88 -2.29 0.52
N GLY A 49 -14.59 -1.09 1.02
CA GLY A 49 -14.34 -0.84 2.44
C GLY A 49 -12.98 -1.36 2.95
N LEU A 50 -12.01 -1.58 2.07
CA LEU A 50 -10.64 -1.95 2.44
C LEU A 50 -9.76 -0.72 2.71
N LEU A 51 -10.12 0.41 2.11
CA LEU A 51 -9.62 1.73 2.46
C LEU A 51 -10.76 2.59 2.99
N GLU A 52 -10.51 3.29 4.08
CA GLU A 52 -11.42 4.29 4.63
C GLU A 52 -10.85 5.68 4.40
N VAL A 53 -11.71 6.66 4.15
CA VAL A 53 -11.28 8.05 4.11
C VAL A 53 -10.88 8.48 5.51
N HIS A 54 -9.68 9.02 5.67
CA HIS A 54 -9.21 9.48 6.98
C HIS A 54 -10.16 10.59 7.51
N PRO A 55 -10.44 10.67 8.83
CA PRO A 55 -11.40 11.63 9.39
C PRO A 55 -11.16 13.11 9.08
N ASP A 56 -9.93 13.49 8.72
CA ASP A 56 -9.58 14.86 8.32
C ASP A 56 -9.75 15.14 6.81
N GLY A 57 -10.17 14.13 6.04
CA GLY A 57 -10.33 14.20 4.59
C GLY A 57 -9.04 14.22 3.77
N ARG A 58 -7.86 14.04 4.40
CA ARG A 58 -6.55 14.18 3.74
C ARG A 58 -5.91 12.87 3.29
N GLY A 59 -6.71 11.87 2.93
CA GLY A 59 -6.23 10.61 2.34
C GLY A 59 -6.95 9.40 2.88
N TYR A 60 -6.26 8.26 2.84
CA TYR A 60 -6.84 6.96 3.15
C TYR A 60 -6.22 6.31 4.39
N VAL A 61 -6.95 5.35 4.93
CA VAL A 61 -6.52 4.50 6.03
C VAL A 61 -6.84 3.05 5.70
N LEU A 62 -5.96 2.13 6.07
CA LEU A 62 -6.22 0.70 5.90
C LEU A 62 -7.24 0.20 6.90
N HIS A 63 -8.36 -0.30 6.38
CA HIS A 63 -9.38 -0.96 7.20
C HIS A 63 -8.79 -2.21 7.87
N ASP A 64 -9.21 -2.45 9.11
CA ASP A 64 -8.75 -3.57 9.93
C ASP A 64 -7.23 -3.76 9.99
N PHE A 65 -6.47 -2.66 9.83
CA PHE A 65 -5.01 -2.74 9.81
C PHE A 65 -4.49 -3.36 11.11
N ARG A 66 -5.04 -2.97 12.26
CA ARG A 66 -4.70 -3.51 13.58
C ARG A 66 -4.81 -5.03 13.66
N GLN A 67 -5.85 -5.62 13.06
CA GLN A 67 -6.11 -7.05 13.06
C GLN A 67 -5.17 -7.80 12.10
N ASN A 68 -4.75 -7.14 11.01
CA ASN A 68 -3.89 -7.71 9.98
C ASN A 68 -2.40 -7.34 10.14
N THR A 69 -2.05 -6.52 11.13
CA THR A 69 -0.68 -6.10 11.40
C THR A 69 0.14 -7.29 11.89
N ASP A 70 1.26 -7.57 11.24
CA ASP A 70 2.16 -8.64 11.70
C ASP A 70 2.84 -8.32 13.05
N ARG A 71 3.40 -9.34 13.68
CA ARG A 71 4.06 -9.24 14.98
C ARG A 71 5.21 -8.22 14.99
N ASN A 72 5.95 -8.08 13.89
CA ASN A 72 7.09 -7.19 13.80
C ASN A 72 6.63 -5.72 13.75
N ALA A 73 5.65 -5.40 12.91
CA ALA A 73 5.04 -4.08 12.81
C ALA A 73 4.40 -3.66 14.14
N ARG A 74 3.67 -4.56 14.84
CA ARG A 74 3.15 -4.29 16.19
C ARG A 74 4.24 -3.94 17.19
N ARG A 75 5.35 -4.67 17.18
CA ARG A 75 6.51 -4.42 18.04
C ARG A 75 7.21 -3.10 17.68
N LYS A 76 7.33 -2.77 16.39
CA LYS A 76 7.85 -1.47 15.92
C LYS A 76 6.97 -0.32 16.40
N LEU A 77 5.64 -0.44 16.28
CA LEU A 77 4.67 0.54 16.77
C LEU A 77 4.82 0.76 18.28
N ALA A 78 4.85 -0.33 19.06
CA ALA A 78 4.99 -0.28 20.52
C ALA A 78 6.31 0.37 20.96
N ARG A 79 7.45 -0.03 20.35
CA ARG A 79 8.77 0.55 20.66
C ARG A 79 8.84 2.05 20.39
N ARG A 80 8.12 2.55 19.39
CA ARG A 80 8.02 3.97 19.07
C ARG A 80 6.98 4.71 19.92
N GLY A 81 6.26 3.99 20.78
CA GLY A 81 5.15 4.53 21.55
C GLY A 81 4.04 5.12 20.68
N LEU A 82 3.85 4.57 19.47
CA LEU A 82 2.81 5.03 18.55
C LEU A 82 1.51 4.24 18.80
N ARG A 83 0.39 4.82 18.35
CA ARG A 83 -0.93 4.19 18.33
C ARG A 83 -1.30 3.89 16.89
N TYR A 84 -2.25 2.98 16.70
CA TYR A 84 -2.94 2.86 15.43
C TYR A 84 -3.72 4.14 15.14
N TRP A 85 -4.11 4.33 13.88
CA TRP A 85 -4.86 5.50 13.45
C TRP A 85 -6.16 5.70 14.26
N ASP A 86 -6.79 4.61 14.70
CA ASP A 86 -8.00 4.59 15.54
C ASP A 86 -7.74 5.03 17.00
N GLY A 87 -6.48 5.35 17.33
CA GLY A 87 -6.03 5.72 18.66
C GLY A 87 -5.79 4.54 19.59
N VAL A 88 -5.98 3.30 19.15
CA VAL A 88 -5.78 2.11 19.98
C VAL A 88 -4.29 1.80 20.09
N ALA A 89 -3.85 1.47 21.30
CA ALA A 89 -2.46 1.08 21.54
C ALA A 89 -2.18 -0.34 21.01
N PRO A 90 -0.97 -0.62 20.48
CA PRO A 90 -0.60 -1.97 20.08
C PRO A 90 -0.57 -2.92 21.29
N PRO A 91 -0.87 -4.22 21.09
CA PRO A 91 -0.69 -5.22 22.12
C PRO A 91 0.79 -5.36 22.49
N LEU A 92 1.09 -5.31 23.79
CA LEU A 92 2.46 -5.38 24.31
C LEU A 92 2.92 -6.79 24.69
N THR A 93 2.12 -7.81 24.33
CA THR A 93 2.40 -9.23 24.59
C THR A 93 3.68 -9.71 23.91
N ASP A 94 4.00 -9.11 22.75
CA ASP A 94 5.15 -9.47 21.92
C ASP A 94 6.43 -8.70 22.25
N CYS A 95 6.36 -7.72 23.15
CA CYS A 95 7.48 -6.88 23.56
C CYS A 95 8.26 -7.52 24.72
N THR A 96 9.57 -7.26 24.78
CA THR A 96 10.36 -7.57 25.99
C THR A 96 9.93 -6.68 27.16
N GLU A 97 10.30 -7.03 28.39
CA GLU A 97 9.93 -6.25 29.57
C GLU A 97 10.39 -4.78 29.50
N GLY A 98 11.63 -4.55 29.08
CA GLY A 98 12.16 -3.19 28.88
C GLY A 98 11.41 -2.41 27.79
N GLU A 99 11.09 -3.06 26.67
CA GLU A 99 10.29 -2.45 25.59
C GLU A 99 8.87 -2.13 26.06
N ARG A 100 8.26 -3.03 26.81
CA ARG A 100 6.91 -2.86 27.36
C ARG A 100 6.87 -1.67 28.32
N SER A 101 7.81 -1.58 29.25
CA SER A 101 7.89 -0.46 30.20
C SER A 101 8.10 0.87 29.48
N GLY A 102 8.98 0.91 28.47
CA GLY A 102 9.20 2.11 27.64
C GLY A 102 7.95 2.51 26.85
N ALA A 103 7.27 1.54 26.24
CA ALA A 103 6.03 1.76 25.48
C ALA A 103 4.91 2.29 26.39
N ILE A 104 4.71 1.70 27.57
CA ILE A 104 3.70 2.15 28.55
C ILE A 104 3.99 3.59 28.98
N ALA A 105 5.25 3.90 29.31
CA ALA A 105 5.64 5.26 29.71
C ALA A 105 5.35 6.28 28.61
N GLU A 106 5.69 5.95 27.36
CA GLU A 106 5.45 6.86 26.23
C GLU A 106 3.97 7.04 25.90
N LEU A 107 3.21 5.94 25.83
CA LEU A 107 1.75 6.00 25.60
C LEU A 107 1.05 6.79 26.72
N SER A 108 1.48 6.62 27.97
CA SER A 108 0.95 7.38 29.11
C SER A 108 1.28 8.87 28.99
N ARG A 109 2.50 9.24 28.56
CA ARG A 109 2.88 10.64 28.30
C ARG A 109 2.02 11.26 27.20
N GLN A 110 1.71 10.51 26.15
CA GLN A 110 0.84 10.97 25.07
C GLN A 110 -0.61 11.17 25.54
N ASP A 111 -1.14 10.28 26.38
CA ASP A 111 -2.49 10.42 26.94
C ASP A 111 -2.60 11.70 27.78
N VAL A 112 -1.60 11.97 28.63
CA VAL A 112 -1.52 13.22 29.41
C VAL A 112 -1.47 14.45 28.51
N ARG A 113 -0.64 14.42 27.44
CA ARG A 113 -0.54 15.54 26.48
C ARG A 113 -1.83 15.77 25.69
N ALA A 114 -2.54 14.72 25.35
CA ALA A 114 -3.79 14.79 24.62
C ALA A 114 -4.99 15.17 25.52
N GLY A 115 -4.77 15.38 26.82
CA GLY A 115 -5.84 15.59 27.80
C GLY A 115 -6.78 14.38 27.92
N ARG A 116 -6.33 13.20 27.45
CA ARG A 116 -7.10 11.97 27.55
C ARG A 116 -6.88 11.43 28.96
N ASN A 117 -7.97 11.23 29.69
CA ASN A 117 -7.89 10.42 30.90
C ASN A 117 -7.34 9.04 30.48
N PRO A 118 -6.33 8.50 31.18
CA PRO A 118 -5.71 7.22 30.82
C PRO A 118 -6.78 6.12 30.86
N THR A 119 -7.33 5.80 29.70
CA THR A 119 -8.41 4.82 29.52
C THR A 119 -7.84 3.42 29.68
N GLY A 120 -7.64 2.99 30.92
CA GLY A 120 -7.29 1.62 31.29
C GLY A 120 -5.92 1.13 30.83
N PRO A 121 -5.44 0.01 31.39
CA PRO A 121 -4.18 -0.58 30.99
C PRO A 121 -4.21 -1.04 29.52
N PRO A 122 -3.18 -0.76 28.72
CA PRO A 122 -3.10 -1.16 27.32
C PRO A 122 -3.02 -2.69 27.22
N GLY A 123 -4.07 -3.33 26.71
CA GLY A 123 -4.03 -4.74 26.31
C GLY A 123 -4.76 -5.75 27.21
N GLY A 124 -5.87 -5.36 27.84
CA GLY A 124 -6.81 -6.31 28.42
C GLY A 124 -7.64 -7.07 27.38
N SER A 125 -7.01 -7.81 26.44
CA SER A 125 -7.73 -8.77 25.58
C SER A 125 -8.00 -10.07 26.36
N GLY A 126 -8.72 -9.93 27.46
CA GLY A 126 -9.01 -11.00 28.39
C GLY A 126 -10.38 -10.81 29.00
N GLU A 127 -11.43 -11.00 28.20
CA GLU A 127 -12.62 -11.71 28.68
C GLU A 127 -12.16 -13.13 29.09
N ARG A 128 -11.45 -13.21 30.21
CA ARG A 128 -11.41 -14.41 31.01
C ARG A 128 -12.61 -14.24 31.92
N GLU A 129 -13.75 -14.79 31.50
CA GLU A 129 -14.85 -15.10 32.41
C GLU A 129 -14.23 -15.78 33.64
N THR A 130 -14.05 -15.02 34.71
CA THR A 130 -13.94 -15.56 36.05
C THR A 130 -15.28 -16.18 36.33
N LYS A 131 -15.42 -17.45 35.95
CA LYS A 131 -16.46 -18.34 36.40
C LYS A 131 -16.37 -18.37 37.92
N GLY A 132 -17.16 -17.52 38.56
CA GLY A 132 -17.33 -17.51 40.00
C GLY A 132 -17.88 -18.86 40.42
N GLU A 133 -17.05 -19.63 41.12
CA GLU A 133 -17.51 -20.69 41.99
C GLU A 133 -18.40 -20.04 43.06
N SER A 134 -19.70 -20.33 42.99
CA SER A 134 -20.58 -20.27 44.15
C SER A 134 -21.10 -21.68 44.39
N GLU A 135 -20.74 -22.20 45.56
CA GLU A 135 -21.17 -23.48 46.11
C GLU A 135 -22.69 -23.54 46.19
N ALA A 136 -23.29 -24.56 45.58
CA ALA A 136 -24.59 -25.08 45.99
C ALA A 136 -24.56 -26.61 45.89
N LYS A 137 -24.83 -27.23 47.03
CA LYS A 137 -24.88 -28.66 47.29
C LYS A 137 -25.82 -29.41 46.34
N GLY A 138 -25.44 -30.65 46.03
CA GLY A 138 -26.38 -31.76 46.04
C GLY A 138 -26.69 -32.39 44.69
N GLU A 139 -26.54 -33.72 44.69
CA GLU A 139 -27.17 -34.70 43.82
C GLU A 139 -26.36 -35.24 42.63
N SER A 140 -26.20 -36.56 42.75
CA SER A 140 -25.42 -37.52 42.00
C SER A 140 -25.98 -37.81 40.62
N HIS A 141 -25.11 -37.80 39.60
CA HIS A 141 -25.29 -38.55 38.36
C HIS A 141 -23.99 -39.29 38.01
N PRO A 142 -24.05 -40.58 37.62
CA PRO A 142 -22.87 -41.35 37.26
C PRO A 142 -22.56 -41.24 35.76
N GLY A 143 -21.26 -41.25 35.44
CA GLY A 143 -20.78 -41.84 34.19
C GLY A 143 -20.45 -40.90 33.04
N THR A 144 -19.30 -40.22 33.13
CA THR A 144 -18.50 -39.95 31.93
C THR A 144 -17.02 -40.17 32.24
N CYS A 145 -16.45 -41.18 31.56
CA CYS A 145 -15.03 -41.53 31.62
C CYS A 145 -14.14 -40.34 31.24
N ARG A 146 -13.55 -39.69 32.24
CA ARG A 146 -12.43 -38.78 32.05
C ARG A 146 -11.17 -39.60 31.76
N VAL A 147 -10.76 -39.63 30.49
CA VAL A 147 -9.40 -40.08 30.14
C VAL A 147 -8.40 -39.05 30.68
N PRO A 148 -7.36 -39.45 31.42
CA PRO A 148 -6.39 -38.52 31.98
C PRO A 148 -5.52 -37.90 30.89
N ARG A 149 -5.76 -36.61 30.61
CA ARG A 149 -5.01 -35.76 29.65
C ARG A 149 -3.48 -35.74 29.85
N GLN A 150 -2.98 -36.23 30.98
CA GLN A 150 -1.56 -36.30 31.29
C GLN A 150 -0.84 -37.41 30.51
N ALA A 151 -1.48 -38.56 30.30
CA ALA A 151 -0.90 -39.68 29.57
C ALA A 151 -0.73 -39.35 28.07
N THR A 152 -1.69 -38.64 27.47
CA THR A 152 -1.63 -38.21 26.07
C THR A 152 -0.49 -37.22 25.83
N ARG A 153 -0.22 -36.30 26.76
CA ARG A 153 0.87 -35.32 26.62
C ARG A 153 2.26 -35.98 26.68
N GLN A 154 2.43 -36.99 27.52
CA GLN A 154 3.69 -37.74 27.61
C GLN A 154 3.95 -38.59 26.36
N ALA A 155 2.90 -39.25 25.83
CA ALA A 155 3.00 -40.02 24.59
C ALA A 155 3.37 -39.13 23.38
N THR A 156 2.77 -37.94 23.27
CA THR A 156 3.12 -36.99 22.19
C THR A 156 4.56 -36.49 22.31
N GLN A 157 5.05 -36.16 23.52
CA GLN A 157 6.45 -35.73 23.70
C GLN A 157 7.45 -36.83 23.33
N GLN A 158 7.18 -38.08 23.67
CA GLN A 158 8.07 -39.20 23.32
C GLN A 158 8.10 -39.46 21.81
N ALA A 159 6.94 -39.38 21.13
CA ALA A 159 6.85 -39.54 19.68
C ALA A 159 7.64 -38.44 18.94
N THR A 160 7.55 -37.19 19.38
CA THR A 160 8.32 -36.08 18.78
C THR A 160 9.83 -36.27 18.94
N GLN A 161 10.30 -36.71 20.11
CA GLN A 161 11.73 -36.95 20.34
C GLN A 161 12.29 -38.09 19.49
N GLN A 162 11.51 -39.15 19.25
CA GLN A 162 11.90 -40.25 18.37
C GLN A 162 11.98 -39.81 16.90
N ALA A 163 11.01 -39.02 16.41
CA ALA A 163 11.03 -38.49 15.05
C ALA A 163 12.24 -37.58 14.78
N THR A 164 12.60 -36.71 15.75
CA THR A 164 13.78 -35.85 15.63
C THR A 164 15.10 -36.64 15.59
N ARG A 165 15.20 -37.76 16.32
CA ARG A 165 16.39 -38.62 16.27
C ARG A 165 16.54 -39.34 14.93
N GLN A 166 15.43 -39.81 14.35
CA GLN A 166 15.45 -40.47 13.04
C GLN A 166 15.82 -39.51 11.91
N ALA A 167 15.32 -38.27 11.94
CA ALA A 167 15.67 -37.25 10.94
C ALA A 167 17.15 -36.85 10.99
N ARG A 168 17.79 -36.91 12.16
CA ARG A 168 19.20 -36.54 12.33
C ARG A 168 20.18 -37.65 11.94
N GLY A 169 19.74 -38.90 11.94
CA GLY A 169 20.57 -40.06 11.58
C GLY A 169 20.72 -40.27 10.06
N GLN A 170 19.91 -39.62 9.23
CA GLN A 170 19.93 -39.81 7.76
C GLN A 170 20.76 -38.76 7.00
N GLY A 171 21.40 -37.80 7.69
CA GLY A 171 22.08 -36.67 7.05
C GLY A 171 23.62 -36.71 7.08
N GLN A 172 24.24 -37.86 7.38
CA GLN A 172 25.67 -37.93 7.68
C GLN A 172 26.43 -39.04 6.93
N GLU A 173 26.10 -39.26 5.66
CA GLU A 173 26.94 -40.03 4.74
C GLU A 173 26.90 -39.37 3.36
N GLU A 174 27.68 -38.30 3.15
CA GLU A 174 28.24 -37.93 1.84
C GLU A 174 29.08 -36.65 2.01
N GLY A 175 30.38 -36.75 1.69
CA GLY A 175 31.26 -35.58 1.61
C GLY A 175 32.61 -35.70 2.31
N GLN A 176 33.34 -36.80 2.12
CA GLN A 176 34.80 -36.79 2.28
C GLN A 176 35.44 -36.56 0.91
N GLY A 177 36.15 -35.44 0.75
CA GLY A 177 36.79 -35.08 -0.51
C GLY A 177 37.70 -33.86 -0.38
N GLN A 178 38.85 -34.06 0.26
CA GLN A 178 40.18 -33.53 -0.07
C GLN A 178 40.37 -32.04 -0.42
N GLY A 179 41.29 -31.40 0.31
CA GLY A 179 41.91 -30.14 -0.12
C GLY A 179 42.74 -29.49 0.98
N GLU A 180 43.92 -30.06 1.26
CA GLU A 180 44.97 -29.43 2.06
C GLU A 180 45.64 -28.29 1.27
N GLY A 181 46.00 -27.20 1.95
CA GLY A 181 46.93 -26.18 1.44
C GLY A 181 47.04 -24.96 2.36
N PRO A 182 48.25 -24.52 2.78
CA PRO A 182 48.45 -23.77 4.03
C PRO A 182 48.77 -22.28 3.83
N HIS A 183 48.59 -21.50 4.93
CA HIS A 183 49.40 -20.33 5.37
C HIS A 183 49.61 -19.16 4.35
N ASP A 184 49.46 -17.86 4.65
CA ASP A 184 49.89 -17.08 5.81
C ASP A 184 49.43 -15.60 5.67
N GLU A 185 49.50 -14.86 6.79
CA GLU A 185 49.80 -13.42 6.91
C GLU A 185 49.01 -12.35 6.11
N ALA A 186 48.33 -11.46 6.84
CA ALA A 186 48.91 -10.14 7.20
C ALA A 186 47.82 -9.16 7.61
N ASN A 187 47.96 -8.69 8.84
CA ASN A 187 47.20 -7.64 9.49
C ASN A 187 47.71 -6.28 9.00
N ALA A 188 46.84 -5.41 8.48
CA ALA A 188 47.19 -4.01 8.23
C ALA A 188 45.97 -3.10 8.42
N GLN A 189 45.96 -2.43 9.58
CA GLN A 189 45.17 -1.25 9.87
C GLN A 189 45.52 -0.12 8.88
N ARG A 190 44.49 0.55 8.36
CA ARG A 190 44.61 1.90 7.80
C ARG A 190 43.45 2.77 8.26
N ASP A 191 43.79 3.78 9.05
CA ASP A 191 42.99 4.98 9.26
C ASP A 191 42.90 5.78 7.95
N PRO A 192 41.76 6.43 7.67
CA PRO A 192 41.73 7.57 6.77
C PRO A 192 41.58 8.88 7.56
N THR A 193 42.59 9.75 7.44
CA THR A 193 42.49 11.18 7.70
C THR A 193 41.69 11.89 6.59
N PRO A 194 40.95 12.97 6.88
CA PRO A 194 40.19 13.72 5.89
C PRO A 194 41.03 14.86 5.30
N SER A 195 41.19 14.91 3.98
CA SER A 195 41.80 16.02 3.25
C SER A 195 40.74 16.93 2.62
N GLU A 196 40.80 18.19 3.01
CA GLU A 196 40.67 19.42 2.19
C GLU A 196 39.41 19.65 1.33
N THR A 197 38.72 20.75 1.65
CA THR A 197 37.68 21.38 0.84
C THR A 197 38.31 22.40 -0.10
N PRO A 198 38.07 22.37 -1.43
CA PRO A 198 38.47 23.46 -2.30
C PRO A 198 37.41 24.57 -2.30
N SER A 199 37.90 25.79 -2.12
CA SER A 199 37.20 27.06 -2.15
C SER A 199 36.84 27.49 -3.58
N GLY A 200 35.57 27.90 -3.76
CA GLY A 200 35.11 28.97 -4.64
C GLY A 200 35.76 29.13 -6.02
N GLU A 201 35.39 28.29 -6.98
CA GLU A 201 35.45 28.64 -8.40
C GLU A 201 34.06 28.50 -9.03
N THR A 202 33.52 29.59 -9.56
CA THR A 202 32.33 29.60 -10.40
C THR A 202 32.66 28.95 -11.75
N LEU A 203 32.18 27.72 -11.96
CA LEU A 203 32.37 26.97 -13.21
C LEU A 203 31.48 27.52 -14.33
N HIS A 204 32.09 28.03 -15.39
CA HIS A 204 31.41 28.35 -16.65
C HIS A 204 31.37 27.12 -17.57
N TRP A 205 30.18 26.77 -18.06
CA TRP A 205 29.95 25.58 -18.87
C TRP A 205 30.16 25.86 -20.37
N SER A 206 30.97 25.05 -21.05
CA SER A 206 31.48 25.29 -22.42
C SER A 206 30.73 24.56 -23.56
N GLY A 207 29.55 23.98 -23.28
CA GLY A 207 28.62 23.53 -24.33
C GLY A 207 29.00 22.27 -25.12
N ARG A 208 30.00 21.49 -24.70
CA ARG A 208 30.24 20.13 -25.21
C ARG A 208 29.89 19.09 -24.14
N TRP A 209 29.22 18.00 -24.55
CA TRP A 209 28.73 17.00 -23.60
C TRP A 209 29.87 16.18 -23.01
N PRO A 210 29.87 15.93 -21.70
CA PRO A 210 31.10 15.64 -21.02
C PRO A 210 31.15 14.11 -20.72
N GLY A 211 32.36 13.56 -20.61
CA GLY A 211 32.58 12.12 -20.47
C GLY A 211 32.12 11.58 -19.09
N PRO A 212 32.33 10.28 -18.82
CA PRO A 212 31.95 9.65 -17.54
C PRO A 212 32.51 10.37 -16.30
N GLU A 213 33.63 11.08 -16.45
CA GLU A 213 34.31 11.82 -15.39
C GLU A 213 33.51 13.08 -14.99
N ASP A 214 32.72 13.63 -15.90
CA ASP A 214 31.98 14.87 -15.72
C ASP A 214 30.59 14.66 -15.09
N LEU A 215 30.09 13.41 -15.08
CA LEU A 215 28.94 13.03 -14.25
C LEU A 215 29.23 13.17 -12.76
N THR A 216 30.50 12.97 -12.36
CA THR A 216 30.95 13.13 -10.97
C THR A 216 31.01 14.61 -10.60
N GLN A 217 31.45 15.48 -11.53
CA GLN A 217 31.42 16.93 -11.34
C GLN A 217 29.99 17.47 -11.31
N PHE A 218 29.10 16.95 -12.16
CA PHE A 218 27.68 17.31 -12.14
C PHE A 218 26.98 16.87 -10.85
N GLU A 219 27.29 15.66 -10.33
CA GLU A 219 26.83 15.23 -9.01
C GLU A 219 27.34 16.15 -7.90
N ALA A 220 28.59 16.65 -8.00
CA ALA A 220 29.14 17.59 -7.03
C ALA A 220 28.43 18.96 -7.07
N VAL A 221 28.15 19.51 -8.26
CA VAL A 221 27.39 20.77 -8.42
C VAL A 221 25.97 20.61 -7.86
N LEU A 222 25.28 19.51 -8.17
CA LEU A 222 23.93 19.26 -7.65
C LEU A 222 23.91 19.02 -6.14
N ARG A 223 24.95 18.42 -5.54
CA ARG A 223 25.07 18.29 -4.08
C ARG A 223 25.20 19.65 -3.38
N ILE A 224 25.81 20.63 -4.05
CA ILE A 224 25.97 21.99 -3.53
C ILE A 224 24.63 22.73 -3.64
N GLU A 225 23.99 22.72 -4.81
CA GLU A 225 22.72 23.42 -5.05
C GLU A 225 21.54 22.81 -4.26
N CYS A 226 21.52 21.48 -4.09
CA CYS A 226 20.46 20.79 -3.34
C CYS A 226 20.76 20.67 -1.84
N ARG A 227 21.79 21.34 -1.32
CA ARG A 227 22.19 21.25 0.10
C ARG A 227 21.08 21.70 1.04
N ASP A 228 20.33 22.72 0.64
CA ASP A 228 19.33 23.37 1.48
C ASP A 228 17.92 22.77 1.36
N LEU A 229 17.75 21.71 0.56
CA LEU A 229 16.48 20.99 0.46
C LEU A 229 16.18 20.20 1.75
N PRO A 230 14.89 20.10 2.15
CA PRO A 230 14.43 19.16 3.18
C PRO A 230 14.89 17.72 2.93
N GLU A 231 15.14 16.97 4.01
CA GLU A 231 15.79 15.66 3.93
C GLU A 231 15.05 14.64 3.05
N PHE A 232 13.71 14.66 3.05
CA PHE A 232 12.91 13.75 2.24
C PHE A 232 13.05 14.05 0.73
N GLU A 233 13.13 15.32 0.34
CA GLU A 233 13.33 15.74 -1.06
C GLU A 233 14.73 15.38 -1.55
N ARG A 234 15.75 15.50 -0.68
CA ARG A 234 17.12 15.04 -0.99
C ARG A 234 17.19 13.53 -1.24
N ILE A 235 16.38 12.75 -0.53
CA ILE A 235 16.32 11.29 -0.68
C ILE A 235 15.68 10.91 -2.02
N ASP A 236 14.55 11.52 -2.36
CA ASP A 236 13.86 11.25 -3.64
C ASP A 236 14.65 11.76 -4.84
N PHE A 237 15.36 12.88 -4.67
CA PHE A 237 16.28 13.39 -5.68
C PHE A 237 17.46 12.44 -5.93
N ARG A 238 18.12 11.94 -4.88
CA ARG A 238 19.19 10.94 -4.99
C ARG A 238 18.70 9.65 -5.66
N ARG A 239 17.50 9.19 -5.34
CA ARG A 239 16.88 8.02 -5.98
C ARG A 239 16.64 8.25 -7.46
N SER A 240 16.18 9.44 -7.83
CA SER A 240 15.95 9.82 -9.22
C SER A 240 17.26 9.84 -10.03
N ILE A 241 18.35 10.39 -9.48
CA ILE A 241 19.68 10.35 -10.10
C ILE A 241 20.13 8.90 -10.34
N VAL A 242 20.02 8.03 -9.34
CA VAL A 242 20.44 6.62 -9.46
C VAL A 242 19.63 5.87 -10.51
N LEU A 243 18.31 6.07 -10.56
CA LEU A 243 17.44 5.46 -11.56
C LEU A 243 17.75 5.96 -12.98
N MET A 244 18.06 7.25 -13.12
CA MET A 244 18.43 7.85 -14.39
C MET A 244 19.80 7.39 -14.88
N GLN A 245 20.81 7.29 -14.00
CA GLN A 245 22.12 6.72 -14.30
C GLN A 245 22.01 5.27 -14.78
N ARG A 246 21.13 4.47 -14.17
CA ARG A 246 20.84 3.10 -14.62
C ARG A 246 20.24 3.06 -16.02
N LYS A 247 19.30 3.94 -16.34
CA LYS A 247 18.70 4.02 -17.69
C LYS A 247 19.68 4.51 -18.75
N ALA A 248 20.53 5.48 -18.43
CA ALA A 248 21.58 5.96 -19.32
C ALA A 248 22.62 4.86 -19.63
N ARG A 249 23.06 4.11 -18.61
CA ARG A 249 23.97 2.96 -18.80
C ARG A 249 23.34 1.82 -19.60
N ALA A 250 22.01 1.68 -19.56
CA ALA A 250 21.26 0.74 -20.37
C ALA A 250 21.05 1.21 -21.82
N GLY A 251 21.62 2.36 -22.22
CA GLY A 251 21.50 2.92 -23.57
C GLY A 251 20.12 3.51 -23.89
N GLY A 252 19.26 3.70 -22.88
CA GLY A 252 17.85 4.08 -23.05
C GLY A 252 17.55 5.58 -22.97
N LEU A 253 18.54 6.44 -22.71
CA LEU A 253 18.35 7.89 -22.69
C LEU A 253 19.30 8.55 -23.70
N VAL A 254 18.72 9.28 -24.67
CA VAL A 254 19.47 10.19 -25.55
C VAL A 254 19.77 11.48 -24.78
N ALA A 255 20.97 12.03 -24.93
CA ALA A 255 21.45 13.20 -24.15
C ALA A 255 20.48 14.41 -24.22
N ASP A 256 19.78 14.59 -25.34
CA ASP A 256 18.82 15.68 -25.51
C ASP A 256 17.53 15.49 -24.68
N ASP A 257 17.07 14.25 -24.50
CA ASP A 257 15.92 13.93 -23.61
C ASP A 257 16.31 14.13 -22.12
N TRP A 258 17.59 13.94 -21.80
CA TRP A 258 18.15 14.23 -20.48
C TRP A 258 18.15 15.74 -20.18
N VAL A 259 18.64 16.57 -21.11
CA VAL A 259 18.69 18.04 -20.94
C VAL A 259 17.29 18.63 -20.86
N ALA A 260 16.35 18.14 -21.68
CA ALA A 260 14.96 18.59 -21.66
C ALA A 260 14.28 18.31 -20.31
N ARG A 261 14.48 17.12 -19.74
CA ARG A 261 13.90 16.75 -18.43
C ARG A 261 14.53 17.52 -17.28
N CYS A 262 15.84 17.71 -17.28
CA CYS A 262 16.51 18.50 -16.24
C CYS A 262 16.13 19.99 -16.31
N ARG A 263 15.95 20.55 -17.51
CA ARG A 263 15.42 21.92 -17.68
C ARG A 263 13.97 22.03 -17.21
N LEU A 264 13.08 21.15 -17.66
CA LEU A 264 11.68 21.15 -17.22
C LEU A 264 11.56 21.07 -15.70
N TRP A 265 12.36 20.22 -15.06
CA TRP A 265 12.36 20.08 -13.61
C TRP A 265 12.94 21.32 -12.88
N MET A 266 13.99 21.95 -13.42
CA MET A 266 14.56 23.18 -12.85
C MET A 266 13.68 24.42 -13.09
N ASP A 267 12.96 24.47 -14.22
CA ASP A 267 12.00 25.53 -14.55
C ASP A 267 10.73 25.41 -13.68
N GLU A 268 10.29 24.19 -13.38
CA GLU A 268 9.17 23.88 -12.47
C GLU A 268 9.47 24.31 -11.02
N PHE A 269 10.74 24.33 -10.62
CA PHE A 269 11.17 24.70 -9.27
C PHE A 269 11.44 26.20 -9.08
N ASN A 270 11.82 26.93 -10.13
CA ASN A 270 12.26 28.33 -10.02
C ASN A 270 11.15 29.39 -10.25
N GLY A 271 9.90 29.00 -10.50
CA GLY A 271 8.82 29.98 -10.63
C GLY A 271 7.42 29.38 -10.64
N LEU A 272 6.65 29.61 -9.59
CA LEU A 272 5.19 29.38 -9.58
C LEU A 272 4.47 30.70 -9.92
N PRO A 273 3.33 30.66 -10.65
CA PRO A 273 2.11 30.04 -10.15
C PRO A 273 1.47 28.99 -11.08
N LEU A 274 1.09 27.87 -10.46
CA LEU A 274 0.03 26.91 -10.79
C LEU A 274 -0.49 26.91 -12.24
N MET A 275 -0.09 25.90 -13.01
CA MET A 275 -0.96 25.06 -13.86
C MET A 275 -0.14 23.84 -14.32
N HIS A 276 -0.59 22.66 -13.95
CA HIS A 276 0.00 21.36 -14.23
C HIS A 276 0.09 21.10 -15.75
N PRO A 277 1.13 20.38 -16.24
CA PRO A 277 0.91 19.48 -17.36
C PRO A 277 1.31 18.04 -17.01
N ARG A 278 0.34 17.15 -17.18
CA ARG A 278 0.52 15.70 -17.24
C ARG A 278 1.38 15.35 -18.45
N ALA A 279 2.50 14.65 -18.25
CA ALA A 279 3.21 13.97 -19.33
C ALA A 279 2.66 12.54 -19.48
N THR A 280 1.46 12.43 -20.04
CA THR A 280 1.07 11.25 -20.83
C THR A 280 1.33 11.63 -22.28
N ALA A 281 1.74 10.69 -23.14
CA ALA A 281 1.99 10.96 -24.55
C ALA A 281 0.83 11.74 -25.19
N VAL A 282 1.01 13.05 -25.37
CA VAL A 282 0.03 13.92 -26.00
C VAL A 282 0.15 13.66 -27.50
N THR A 283 -0.74 12.80 -27.99
CA THR A 283 -1.28 13.05 -29.32
C THR A 283 -1.89 14.44 -29.24
N GLU A 284 -1.41 15.38 -30.06
CA GLU A 284 -1.98 16.73 -30.14
C GLU A 284 -3.47 16.56 -30.46
N LEU A 285 -4.32 16.65 -29.42
CA LEU A 285 -5.76 16.67 -29.61
C LEU A 285 -6.04 17.89 -30.48
N SER A 286 -6.72 17.65 -31.60
CA SER A 286 -7.21 18.72 -32.44
C SER A 286 -8.02 19.71 -31.60
N THR A 287 -8.10 20.97 -32.03
CA THR A 287 -8.93 21.98 -31.37
C THR A 287 -10.38 21.51 -31.19
N GLU A 288 -10.87 20.71 -32.14
CA GLU A 288 -12.20 20.08 -32.08
C GLU A 288 -12.33 19.05 -30.96
N GLU A 289 -11.31 18.21 -30.75
CA GLU A 289 -11.30 17.23 -29.65
C GLU A 289 -11.21 17.91 -28.28
N LEU A 290 -10.44 18.99 -28.17
CA LEU A 290 -10.39 19.80 -26.94
C LEU A 290 -11.74 20.47 -26.64
N GLU A 291 -12.44 20.97 -27.64
CA GLU A 291 -13.79 21.53 -27.47
C GLU A 291 -14.82 20.45 -27.10
N LYS A 292 -14.67 19.23 -27.63
CA LYS A 292 -15.50 18.08 -27.25
C LYS A 292 -15.25 17.68 -25.79
N GLU A 293 -14.00 17.58 -25.37
CA GLU A 293 -13.61 17.33 -23.97
C GLU A 293 -14.20 18.41 -23.03
N ARG A 294 -14.08 19.70 -23.40
CA ARG A 294 -14.66 20.81 -22.61
C ARG A 294 -16.18 20.69 -22.47
N ARG A 295 -16.89 20.30 -23.53
CA ARG A 295 -18.34 20.07 -23.49
C ARG A 295 -18.70 18.89 -22.59
N ASN A 296 -17.97 17.78 -22.70
CA ASN A 296 -18.19 16.60 -21.85
C ASN A 296 -17.98 16.93 -20.36
N LEU A 297 -16.93 17.68 -20.02
CA LEU A 297 -16.66 18.09 -18.63
C LEU A 297 -17.71 19.06 -18.09
N ALA A 298 -18.20 20.00 -18.92
CA ALA A 298 -19.28 20.89 -18.55
C ALA A 298 -20.59 20.13 -18.27
N GLU A 299 -20.92 19.14 -19.11
CA GLU A 299 -22.09 18.27 -18.92
C GLU A 299 -21.96 17.44 -17.63
N GLN A 300 -20.80 16.85 -17.36
CA GLN A 300 -20.56 16.12 -16.11
C GLN A 300 -20.71 17.01 -14.87
N ALA A 301 -20.21 18.25 -14.92
CA ALA A 301 -20.36 19.20 -13.82
C ALA A 301 -21.82 19.57 -13.56
N GLU A 302 -22.63 19.70 -14.62
CA GLU A 302 -24.07 19.94 -14.52
C GLU A 302 -24.81 18.76 -13.85
N ILE A 303 -24.51 17.54 -14.27
CA ILE A 303 -25.11 16.31 -13.71
C ILE A 303 -24.75 16.17 -12.22
N LEU A 304 -23.51 16.47 -11.84
CA LEU A 304 -23.07 16.45 -10.45
C LEU A 304 -23.77 17.53 -9.60
N ALA A 305 -23.97 18.72 -10.14
CA ALA A 305 -24.71 19.79 -9.47
C ALA A 305 -26.19 19.39 -9.27
N GLU A 306 -26.80 18.78 -10.28
CA GLU A 306 -28.18 18.28 -10.21
C GLU A 306 -28.31 17.17 -9.15
N ALA A 307 -27.43 16.17 -9.17
CA ALA A 307 -27.40 15.08 -8.19
C ALA A 307 -27.32 15.61 -6.75
N ARG A 308 -26.43 16.61 -6.53
CA ARG A 308 -26.28 17.27 -5.22
C ARG A 308 -27.54 18.02 -4.81
N SER A 309 -28.20 18.73 -5.73
CA SER A 309 -29.43 19.48 -5.43
C SER A 309 -30.61 18.58 -5.06
N ARG A 310 -30.64 17.37 -5.61
CA ARG A 310 -31.71 16.39 -5.43
C ARG A 310 -31.45 15.40 -4.29
N GLY A 311 -30.22 15.36 -3.76
CA GLY A 311 -29.81 14.37 -2.78
C GLY A 311 -29.79 12.94 -3.32
N VAL A 312 -29.55 12.78 -4.62
CA VAL A 312 -29.46 11.48 -5.32
C VAL A 312 -28.04 11.27 -5.86
N THR A 313 -27.73 10.06 -6.31
CA THR A 313 -26.41 9.75 -6.86
C THR A 313 -26.26 10.23 -8.31
N TYR A 314 -25.01 10.48 -8.73
CA TYR A 314 -24.68 10.85 -10.12
C TYR A 314 -25.26 9.85 -11.15
N LEU A 315 -25.18 8.54 -10.85
CA LEU A 315 -25.68 7.49 -11.75
C LEU A 315 -27.21 7.48 -11.89
N GLU A 316 -27.94 7.88 -10.84
CA GLU A 316 -29.41 8.01 -10.92
C GLU A 316 -29.80 9.15 -11.86
N VAL A 317 -29.13 10.30 -11.77
CA VAL A 317 -29.35 11.43 -12.71
C VAL A 317 -28.98 11.05 -14.14
N VAL A 318 -27.86 10.37 -14.36
CA VAL A 318 -27.47 9.88 -15.70
C VAL A 318 -28.52 8.91 -16.25
N ARG A 319 -29.00 7.97 -15.44
CA ARG A 319 -30.00 6.98 -15.86
C ARG A 319 -31.33 7.64 -16.22
N GLU A 320 -31.77 8.64 -15.48
CA GLU A 320 -32.98 9.41 -15.79
C GLU A 320 -32.82 10.23 -17.07
N ARG A 321 -31.70 10.98 -17.23
CA ARG A 321 -31.41 11.72 -18.47
C ARG A 321 -31.36 10.82 -19.70
N GLN A 322 -30.83 9.60 -19.56
CA GLN A 322 -30.81 8.59 -20.62
C GLN A 322 -32.18 7.93 -20.86
N GLY A 323 -33.02 7.84 -19.84
CA GLY A 323 -34.39 7.31 -19.92
C GLY A 323 -35.38 8.25 -20.59
N ASP A 324 -35.19 9.57 -20.44
CA ASP A 324 -36.03 10.60 -21.07
C ASP A 324 -35.65 10.90 -22.54
N ALA A 325 -34.48 10.43 -22.98
CA ALA A 325 -34.13 10.39 -24.40
C ALA A 325 -35.00 9.32 -25.09
N LYS A 326 -36.21 9.70 -25.50
CA LYS A 326 -37.08 8.92 -26.40
C LYS A 326 -36.21 8.25 -27.47
N LEU A 327 -36.19 6.92 -27.43
CA LEU A 327 -35.73 6.08 -28.54
C LEU A 327 -36.25 6.70 -29.85
N PRO A 328 -35.39 7.04 -30.83
CA PRO A 328 -35.89 7.30 -32.15
C PRO A 328 -36.67 6.05 -32.56
N LYS A 329 -37.92 6.22 -33.00
CA LYS A 329 -38.70 5.17 -33.65
C LYS A 329 -37.91 4.70 -34.87
N LEU A 330 -37.01 3.75 -34.67
CA LEU A 330 -36.43 2.97 -35.74
C LEU A 330 -37.54 2.06 -36.26
N CYS A 331 -37.77 2.21 -37.55
CA CYS A 331 -38.74 1.53 -38.37
C CYS A 331 -39.00 0.08 -37.94
N THR A 332 -40.21 -0.19 -37.46
CA THR A 332 -40.83 -1.51 -37.62
C THR A 332 -41.36 -1.61 -39.04
N GLU A 333 -40.47 -1.77 -40.01
CA GLU A 333 -40.81 -2.30 -41.35
C GLU A 333 -39.78 -3.39 -41.67
N GLY A 334 -40.24 -4.64 -41.67
CA GLY A 334 -39.44 -5.78 -42.11
C GLY A 334 -39.69 -7.02 -41.27
N ALA A 335 -40.27 -8.03 -41.93
CA ALA A 335 -40.41 -9.43 -41.50
C ALA A 335 -41.62 -9.78 -40.61
N ASN A 336 -42.76 -10.01 -41.25
CA ASN A 336 -43.43 -11.30 -41.11
C ASN A 336 -44.37 -11.55 -42.31
N GLU A 337 -43.80 -12.08 -43.39
CA GLU A 337 -44.54 -13.00 -44.26
C GLU A 337 -44.70 -14.32 -43.50
N THR A 338 -45.78 -14.44 -42.73
CA THR A 338 -46.27 -15.76 -42.31
C THR A 338 -47.47 -16.11 -43.18
N ARG A 339 -47.15 -16.98 -44.12
CA ARG A 339 -48.00 -17.87 -44.89
C ARG A 339 -49.30 -18.21 -44.16
N THR A 340 -50.40 -17.77 -44.77
CA THR A 340 -51.77 -18.23 -44.54
C THR A 340 -51.85 -19.75 -44.66
N GLY A 341 -52.26 -20.39 -43.57
CA GLY A 341 -52.71 -21.77 -43.53
C GLY A 341 -53.93 -21.83 -42.60
N ASP A 342 -55.10 -21.81 -43.21
CA ASP A 342 -56.39 -22.12 -42.59
C ASP A 342 -56.35 -23.45 -41.84
N VAL A 343 -56.82 -23.47 -40.58
CA VAL A 343 -57.78 -24.47 -40.10
C VAL A 343 -58.72 -23.81 -39.10
N THR A 344 -59.96 -23.65 -39.54
CA THR A 344 -61.15 -23.34 -38.78
C THR A 344 -61.48 -24.42 -37.72
N SER A 345 -61.72 -23.94 -36.50
CA SER A 345 -62.93 -24.17 -35.69
C SER A 345 -63.27 -25.56 -35.11
N ILE A 346 -64.03 -25.48 -34.01
CA ILE A 346 -64.81 -26.51 -33.29
C ILE A 346 -63.95 -27.36 -32.33
N GLY A 347 -64.24 -27.53 -31.05
CA GLY A 347 -65.39 -27.17 -30.24
C GLY A 347 -65.26 -27.91 -28.89
N LYS A 348 -65.82 -27.34 -27.84
CA LYS A 348 -65.96 -27.95 -26.52
C LYS A 348 -66.66 -29.33 -26.62
N THR A 349 -66.36 -30.23 -25.69
CA THR A 349 -67.25 -30.78 -24.62
C THR A 349 -67.12 -32.30 -24.40
N LEU A 350 -67.01 -32.64 -23.10
CA LEU A 350 -67.56 -33.80 -22.38
C LEU A 350 -66.98 -35.23 -22.52
N LYS A 351 -66.61 -35.72 -21.33
CA LYS A 351 -66.61 -37.10 -20.82
C LYS A 351 -67.59 -38.04 -21.53
N SER A 352 -67.14 -39.26 -21.85
CA SER A 352 -67.43 -40.45 -21.04
C SER A 352 -66.50 -41.60 -21.37
#